data_AF-A0AAW7YRZ0-F1
#
_entry.id   AF-A0AAW7YRZ0-F1
#
_cell.length_a   1.000
_cell.length_b   1.000
_cell.length_c   1.000
_cell.angle_alpha   90.00
_cell.angle_beta   90.00
_cell.angle_gamma   90.00
#
_symmetry.space_group_name_H-M   'P 1'
#
loop_
_entity.id
_entity.type
_entity.pdbx_description
1 polymer ?
#
loop_
_entity_poly.entity_id
_entity_poly.type
_entity_poly.pdbx_seq_one_letter_code
_entity_poly.pdbx_strand_id
1 'polypeptide(L)'
;MAWHQLSGIDVELDNTQASILRFNAPSVNAKQVLTFAFTARSQAGKQYSDSLVVTVLNINQAPTIELASEMAVAEQQSVLINPLVTDADNHTLDIQWRQILL
;
A
#
# COMPACT_ATOMS: atom_id res chain seq x y z
N MET A 1 -21.11 22.48 3.58
CA MET A 1 -21.11 21.06 3.18
C MET A 1 -19.77 20.47 3.62
N ALA A 2 -19.71 19.21 4.01
CA ALA A 2 -18.48 18.61 4.50
C ALA A 2 -18.41 17.12 4.21
N TRP A 3 -17.22 16.65 3.81
CA TRP A 3 -16.82 15.26 3.73
C TRP A 3 -16.15 14.82 5.02
N HIS A 4 -16.49 13.62 5.47
CA HIS A 4 -15.87 12.97 6.61
C HIS A 4 -15.60 11.51 6.27
N GLN A 5 -14.39 11.04 6.57
CA GLN A 5 -14.12 9.60 6.61
C GLN A 5 -14.71 9.02 7.89
N LEU A 6 -15.45 7.93 7.76
CA LEU A 6 -16.13 7.25 8.87
C LEU A 6 -15.36 6.02 9.34
N SER A 7 -14.70 5.30 8.41
CA SER A 7 -13.98 4.06 8.71
C SER A 7 -12.91 3.74 7.67
N GLY A 8 -12.07 2.76 8.00
CA GLY A 8 -10.98 2.27 7.16
C GLY A 8 -9.65 2.91 7.54
N ILE A 9 -8.63 2.68 6.71
CA ILE A 9 -7.33 3.34 6.84
C ILE A 9 -7.52 4.83 6.56
N ASP A 10 -7.02 5.69 7.45
CA ASP A 10 -7.13 7.14 7.31
C ASP A 10 -6.44 7.62 6.02
N VAL A 11 -7.14 8.45 5.26
CA VAL A 11 -6.62 9.12 4.06
C VAL A 11 -6.66 10.63 4.22
N GLU A 12 -5.67 11.30 3.65
CA GLU A 12 -5.67 12.75 3.57
C GLU A 12 -6.69 13.21 2.50
N LEU A 13 -7.66 14.02 2.93
CA LEU A 13 -8.67 14.61 2.06
C LEU A 13 -8.25 16.03 1.69
N ASP A 14 -8.11 16.32 0.39
CA ASP A 14 -7.58 17.60 -0.07
C ASP A 14 -8.39 18.82 0.38
N ASN A 15 -9.72 18.71 0.29
CA ASN A 15 -10.64 19.74 0.75
C ASN A 15 -11.97 19.11 1.17
N THR A 16 -12.21 19.06 2.47
CA THR A 16 -13.43 18.45 3.02
C THR A 16 -14.69 19.26 2.70
N GLN A 17 -14.60 20.54 2.33
CA GLN A 17 -15.77 21.39 2.06
C GLN A 17 -16.15 21.48 0.57
N ALA A 18 -15.40 20.83 -0.32
CA ALA A 18 -15.68 20.80 -1.74
C ALA A 18 -16.87 19.88 -2.08
N SER A 19 -17.55 20.16 -3.20
CA SER A 19 -18.58 19.27 -3.74
C SER A 19 -18.01 17.96 -4.30
N ILE A 20 -16.73 17.97 -4.67
CA ILE A 20 -15.99 16.81 -5.17
C ILE A 20 -14.99 16.38 -4.10
N LEU A 21 -15.04 15.11 -3.70
CA LEU A 21 -14.03 14.51 -2.84
C LEU A 21 -12.81 14.09 -3.67
N ARG A 22 -11.61 14.48 -3.24
CA ARG A 22 -10.34 14.00 -3.81
C ARG A 22 -9.42 13.54 -2.68
N PHE A 23 -8.83 12.37 -2.86
CA PHE A 23 -7.80 11.77 -2.01
C PHE A 23 -6.98 10.77 -2.82
N ASN A 24 -5.78 10.45 -2.37
CA ASN A 24 -4.99 9.35 -2.91
C ASN A 24 -5.33 8.06 -2.15
N ALA A 25 -5.62 6.97 -2.86
CA ALA A 25 -5.82 5.68 -2.22
C ALA A 25 -4.54 5.25 -1.46
N PRO A 26 -4.67 4.69 -0.25
CA PRO A 26 -3.52 4.27 0.53
C PRO A 26 -2.88 3.03 -0.09
N SER A 27 -1.58 2.81 0.18
CA SER A 27 -0.96 1.51 -0.06
C SER A 27 -1.55 0.48 0.91
N VAL A 28 -1.90 -0.69 0.40
CA VAL A 28 -2.52 -1.77 1.17
C VAL A 28 -1.91 -3.10 0.74
N ASN A 29 -1.69 -4.02 1.69
CA ASN A 29 -1.22 -5.39 1.41
C ASN A 29 -2.35 -6.42 1.26
N ALA A 30 -3.59 -5.99 1.44
CA ALA A 30 -4.80 -6.77 1.23
C ALA A 30 -5.95 -5.82 0.87
N LYS A 31 -7.07 -6.36 0.38
CA LYS A 31 -8.28 -5.56 0.14
C LYS A 31 -8.69 -4.79 1.40
N GLN A 32 -8.92 -3.48 1.25
CA GLN A 32 -9.40 -2.59 2.31
C GLN A 32 -10.70 -1.90 1.89
N VAL A 33 -11.50 -1.53 2.89
CA VAL A 33 -12.77 -0.82 2.69
C VAL A 33 -12.74 0.47 3.48
N LEU A 34 -13.00 1.59 2.79
CA LEU A 34 -13.11 2.92 3.37
C LEU A 34 -14.55 3.38 3.22
N THR A 35 -15.08 4.02 4.26
CA THR A 35 -16.42 4.61 4.23
C THR A 35 -16.32 6.10 4.43
N PHE A 36 -17.02 6.85 3.59
CA PHE A 36 -17.09 8.32 3.65
C PHE A 36 -18.55 8.76 3.77
N ALA A 37 -18.77 9.92 4.37
CA ALA A 37 -20.06 10.60 4.37
C ALA A 37 -19.92 12.03 3.91
N PHE A 38 -20.91 12.50 3.15
CA PHE A 38 -21.06 13.89 2.76
C PHE A 38 -22.30 14.48 3.41
N THR A 39 -22.11 15.55 4.18
CA THR A 39 -23.19 16.29 4.83
C THR A 39 -23.41 17.65 4.15
N ALA A 40 -24.60 17.87 3.61
CA ALA A 40 -25.06 19.16 3.12
C ALA A 40 -25.94 19.85 4.18
N ARG A 41 -25.86 21.19 4.27
CA ARG A 41 -26.70 22.00 5.17
C ARG A 41 -27.35 23.11 4.35
N SER A 42 -28.68 23.23 4.44
CA SER A 42 -29.46 24.32 3.84
C SER A 42 -29.29 25.63 4.62
N GLN A 43 -29.66 26.76 4.01
CA GLN A 43 -29.66 28.07 4.69
C GLN A 43 -30.58 28.10 5.91
N ALA A 44 -31.66 27.32 5.90
CA ALA A 44 -32.59 27.18 7.03
C ALA A 44 -32.08 26.22 8.13
N GLY A 45 -30.82 25.75 8.05
CA GLY A 45 -30.19 24.90 9.07
C GLY A 45 -30.48 23.40 8.97
N LYS A 46 -31.40 22.96 8.09
CA LYS A 46 -31.65 21.53 7.84
C LYS A 46 -30.42 20.88 7.23
N GLN A 47 -30.12 19.66 7.66
CA GLN A 47 -28.99 18.86 7.18
C GLN A 47 -29.47 17.57 6.52
N TYR A 48 -28.68 17.10 5.56
CA TYR A 48 -28.82 15.79 4.97
C TYR A 48 -27.42 15.19 4.81
N SER A 49 -27.29 13.90 5.08
CA SER A 49 -26.04 13.17 4.92
C SER A 49 -26.27 11.90 4.13
N ASP A 50 -25.34 11.58 3.25
CA ASP A 50 -25.30 10.31 2.53
C ASP A 50 -23.88 9.73 2.58
N SER A 51 -23.76 8.43 2.36
CA SER A 51 -22.52 7.68 2.52
C SER A 51 -22.08 6.94 1.27
N LEU A 52 -20.77 6.77 1.14
CA LEU A 52 -20.09 6.12 0.02
C LEU A 52 -19.10 5.09 0.59
N VAL A 53 -19.05 3.92 -0.03
CA VAL A 53 -18.04 2.89 0.25
C VAL A 53 -17.04 2.82 -0.90
N VAL A 54 -15.76 2.93 -0.58
CA VAL A 54 -14.65 2.75 -1.52
C VAL A 54 -13.91 1.46 -1.15
N THR A 55 -13.80 0.55 -2.12
CA THR A 55 -12.97 -0.66 -1.96
C THR A 55 -11.61 -0.43 -2.62
N VAL A 56 -10.55 -0.48 -1.81
CA VAL A 56 -9.16 -0.40 -2.29
C VAL A 56 -8.62 -1.81 -2.42
N LEU A 57 -8.18 -2.17 -3.61
CA LEU A 57 -7.61 -3.47 -3.91
C LEU A 57 -6.08 -3.41 -3.78
N ASN A 58 -5.48 -4.44 -3.21
CA ASN A 58 -4.04 -4.64 -3.34
C ASN A 58 -3.74 -5.04 -4.80
N ILE A 59 -2.76 -4.37 -5.40
CA ILE A 59 -2.16 -4.78 -6.67
C ILE A 59 -0.80 -5.37 -6.30
N ASN A 60 -0.69 -6.70 -6.41
CA ASN A 60 0.51 -7.43 -6.00
C ASN A 60 1.75 -6.96 -6.76
N GLN A 61 2.81 -6.68 -6.03
CA GLN A 61 4.12 -6.30 -6.51
C GLN A 61 5.06 -7.52 -6.41
N ALA A 62 5.96 -7.65 -7.38
CA ALA A 62 6.97 -8.69 -7.31
C ALA A 62 7.98 -8.37 -6.19
N PRO A 63 8.54 -9.38 -5.51
CA PRO A 63 9.64 -9.16 -4.59
C PRO A 63 10.88 -8.68 -5.34
N THR A 64 11.73 -7.92 -4.65
CA THR A 64 13.02 -7.47 -5.14
C THR A 64 14.14 -8.23 -4.45
N ILE A 65 15.20 -8.54 -5.21
CA ILE A 65 16.41 -9.20 -4.72
C ILE A 65 17.60 -8.32 -5.06
N GLU A 66 18.36 -7.93 -4.05
CA GLU A 66 19.66 -7.28 -4.21
C GLU A 66 20.76 -8.26 -3.79
N LEU A 67 21.72 -8.47 -4.67
CA LEU A 67 22.86 -9.36 -4.44
C LEU A 67 24.12 -8.75 -5.07
N ALA A 68 25.27 -8.99 -4.46
CA ALA A 68 26.55 -8.64 -5.06
C ALA A 68 26.70 -9.30 -6.44
N SER A 69 27.09 -8.52 -7.45
CA SER A 69 27.29 -9.02 -8.81
C SER A 69 28.47 -9.97 -8.90
N GLU A 70 29.52 -9.72 -8.11
CA GLU A 70 30.76 -10.48 -8.10
C GLU A 70 31.37 -10.54 -6.70
N MET A 71 32.06 -11.64 -6.40
CA MET A 71 32.88 -11.82 -5.20
C MET A 71 34.13 -12.59 -5.57
N ALA A 72 35.28 -12.16 -5.05
CA ALA A 72 36.54 -12.90 -5.14
C ALA A 72 36.94 -13.34 -3.73
N VAL A 73 37.18 -14.65 -3.56
CA VAL A 73 37.54 -15.24 -2.27
C VAL A 73 38.75 -16.15 -2.48
N ALA A 74 39.73 -16.07 -1.59
CA ALA A 74 40.91 -16.92 -1.65
C ALA A 74 40.53 -18.40 -1.46
N GLU A 75 41.34 -19.30 -2.00
CA GLU A 75 41.12 -20.73 -1.80
C GLU A 75 41.10 -21.09 -0.30
N GLN A 76 40.35 -22.15 0.03
CA GLN A 76 40.20 -22.66 1.40
C GLN A 76 39.52 -21.69 2.39
N GLN A 77 38.95 -20.58 1.94
CA GLN A 77 38.13 -19.68 2.75
C GLN A 77 36.63 -19.97 2.61
N SER A 78 35.87 -19.74 3.68
CA SER A 78 34.41 -19.78 3.64
C SER A 78 33.85 -18.56 2.94
N VAL A 79 32.86 -18.76 2.06
CA VAL A 79 32.12 -17.67 1.40
C VAL A 79 30.77 -17.51 2.08
N LEU A 80 30.45 -16.29 2.52
CA LEU A 80 29.11 -15.92 2.97
C LEU A 80 28.43 -15.08 1.89
N ILE A 81 27.32 -15.57 1.35
CA ILE A 81 26.49 -14.86 0.38
C ILE A 81 25.18 -14.51 1.06
N ASN A 82 24.86 -13.23 1.15
CA ASN A 82 23.67 -12.75 1.85
C ASN A 82 22.87 -11.80 0.95
N PRO A 83 21.85 -12.29 0.22
CA PRO A 83 20.98 -11.42 -0.55
C PRO A 83 20.08 -10.60 0.38
N LEU A 84 19.76 -9.39 -0.04
CA LEU A 84 18.64 -8.64 0.53
C LEU A 84 17.40 -8.94 -0.32
N VAL A 85 16.42 -9.61 0.27
CA VAL A 85 15.14 -9.92 -0.37
C VAL A 85 14.04 -9.13 0.34
N THR A 86 13.26 -8.36 -0.42
CA THR A 86 12.16 -7.55 0.13
C THR A 86 10.90 -7.75 -0.69
N ASP A 87 9.74 -7.76 -0.03
CA ASP A 87 8.43 -7.81 -0.66
C ASP A 87 7.59 -6.64 -0.14
N ALA A 88 7.10 -5.78 -1.05
CA ALA A 88 6.38 -4.57 -0.67
C ALA A 88 5.00 -4.87 -0.06
N ASP A 89 4.45 -6.05 -0.33
CA ASP A 89 3.14 -6.50 0.15
C ASP A 89 3.26 -7.41 1.38
N ASN A 90 4.48 -7.66 1.87
CA ASN A 90 4.78 -8.57 2.97
C ASN A 90 4.24 -10.00 2.77
N HIS A 91 4.22 -10.49 1.52
CA HIS A 91 3.90 -11.87 1.24
C HIS A 91 5.00 -12.81 1.75
N THR A 92 4.62 -14.05 2.08
CA THR A 92 5.60 -15.09 2.37
C THR A 92 6.33 -15.47 1.08
N LEU A 93 7.65 -15.48 1.13
CA LEU A 93 8.50 -15.79 -0.01
C LEU A 93 9.05 -17.21 0.08
N ASP A 94 9.01 -17.95 -1.03
CA ASP A 94 9.77 -19.18 -1.19
C ASP A 94 11.11 -18.85 -1.87
N ILE A 95 12.22 -19.16 -1.20
CA ILE A 95 13.57 -18.81 -1.65
C ILE A 95 14.32 -20.09 -2.00
N GLN A 96 14.75 -20.20 -3.25
CA GLN A 96 15.47 -21.36 -3.76
C GLN A 96 16.85 -20.95 -4.27
N TRP A 97 17.86 -21.72 -3.85
CA TRP A 97 19.24 -21.53 -4.30
C TRP A 97 19.63 -22.60 -5.30
N ARG A 98 20.38 -22.20 -6.33
CA ARG A 98 21.01 -23.13 -7.26
C ARG A 98 22.34 -22.56 -7.72
N GLN A 99 23.40 -23.35 -7.56
CA GLN A 99 24.67 -23.08 -8.23
C GLN A 99 24.49 -23.31 -9.73
N ILE A 100 24.83 -22.32 -10.54
CA ILE A 100 24.84 -22.44 -11.99
C ILE A 100 26.28 -22.76 -12.40
N LEU A 101 26.47 -23.85 -13.14
CA LEU A 101 27.71 -24.15 -13.82
C LEU A 101 27.61 -23.54 -15.24
N LEU A 102 28.64 -22.79 -15.63
CA LEU A 102 28.82 -22.31 -17.00
C LEU A 102 29.56 -23.35 -17.84
#